data_AF-A0AAJ0D734-F1
#
_entry.id   AF-A0AAJ0D734-F1
#
_cell.length_a   1.000
_cell.length_b   1.000
_cell.length_c   1.000
_cell.angle_alpha   90.00
_cell.angle_beta   90.00
_cell.angle_gamma   90.00
#
_symmetry.space_group_name_H-M   'P 1'
#
loop_
_entity.id
_entity.type
_entity.pdbx_description
1 polymer ?
#
loop_
_entity_poly.entity_id
_entity_poly.type
_entity_poly.pdbx_seq_one_letter_code
_entity_poly.pdbx_strand_id
1 'polypeptide(L)'
;MRLINIYTRKLEEFYDTARPKYFILSHRWEADEITYKDFIKGRGAACRGYRKVEELCAFARLQNENDALKETFGGSAVEWVWVDTCCINKRSSAELSEAINSMFAWYQEATACFVYLADVTADKPDPTLCTQTIASDGNEVPCIHISPTTLGSGWD
;
A
#
# COMPACT_ATOMS: atom_id res chain seq x y z
N MET A 1 -9.08 -8.68 9.01
CA MET A 1 -8.57 -7.47 8.31
C MET A 1 -9.14 -7.40 6.89
N ARG A 2 -9.00 -6.26 6.20
CA ARG A 2 -9.41 -6.13 4.78
C ARG A 2 -8.24 -5.77 3.90
N LEU A 3 -8.22 -6.31 2.68
CA LEU A 3 -7.17 -6.08 1.70
C LEU A 3 -7.79 -5.70 0.35
N ILE A 4 -7.03 -4.96 -0.45
CA ILE A 4 -7.43 -4.54 -1.80
C ILE A 4 -6.70 -5.44 -2.79
N ASN A 5 -7.46 -6.06 -3.70
CA ASN A 5 -6.87 -6.82 -4.81
C ASN A 5 -6.29 -5.84 -5.84
N ILE A 6 -5.02 -6.01 -6.20
CA ILE A 6 -4.30 -5.06 -7.08
C ILE A 6 -4.80 -5.06 -8.54
N TYR A 7 -5.52 -6.11 -8.96
CA TYR A 7 -6.05 -6.23 -10.31
C TYR A 7 -7.50 -5.75 -10.39
N THR A 8 -8.35 -6.22 -9.47
CA THR A 8 -9.78 -5.90 -9.50
C THR A 8 -10.11 -4.59 -8.79
N ARG A 9 -9.19 -4.08 -7.95
CA ARG A 9 -9.38 -2.94 -7.04
C ARG A 9 -10.59 -3.13 -6.12
N LYS A 10 -10.96 -4.38 -5.84
CA LYS A 10 -12.01 -4.72 -4.89
C LYS A 10 -11.39 -4.96 -3.53
N LEU A 11 -12.18 -4.60 -2.51
CA LEU A 11 -11.82 -4.82 -1.13
C LEU A 11 -12.44 -6.14 -0.66
N GLU A 12 -11.61 -6.98 -0.06
CA GLU A 12 -11.97 -8.32 0.42
C GLU A 12 -11.59 -8.48 1.89
N GLU A 13 -12.36 -9.28 2.62
CA GLU A 13 -12.20 -9.49 4.05
C GLU A 13 -11.52 -10.83 4.32
N PHE A 14 -10.49 -10.80 5.17
CA PHE A 14 -9.68 -11.95 5.54
C PHE A 14 -9.62 -12.09 7.06
N TYR A 15 -9.78 -13.31 7.53
CA TYR A 15 -9.65 -13.69 8.94
C TYR A 15 -8.27 -14.30 9.19
N ASP A 16 -7.82 -14.27 10.44
CA ASP A 16 -6.42 -14.50 10.83
C ASP A 16 -5.78 -15.78 10.30
N THR A 17 -6.53 -16.86 10.13
CA THR A 17 -6.02 -18.14 9.63
C THR A 17 -5.91 -18.23 8.11
N ALA A 18 -6.42 -17.23 7.37
CA ALA A 18 -6.52 -17.24 5.91
C ALA A 18 -5.97 -15.96 5.26
N ARG A 19 -5.09 -15.22 5.95
CA ARG A 19 -4.50 -13.98 5.42
C ARG A 19 -3.51 -14.31 4.29
N PRO A 20 -3.71 -13.80 3.05
CA PRO A 20 -2.73 -13.97 1.98
C PRO A 20 -1.51 -13.05 2.22
N LYS A 21 -0.45 -13.23 1.43
CA LYS A 21 0.63 -12.24 1.35
C LYS A 21 0.09 -10.91 0.85
N TYR A 22 0.57 -9.80 1.43
CA TYR A 22 0.15 -8.45 1.05
C TYR A 22 1.28 -7.44 1.22
N PHE A 23 1.24 -6.37 0.44
CA PHE A 23 2.01 -5.16 0.72
C PHE A 23 1.22 -4.22 1.62
N ILE A 24 1.92 -3.44 2.43
CA ILE A 24 1.30 -2.44 3.30
C ILE A 24 1.71 -1.03 2.85
N LEU A 25 0.77 -0.09 2.84
CA LEU A 25 1.08 1.32 2.60
C LEU A 25 1.34 2.04 3.92
N SER A 26 2.46 2.75 3.99
CA SER A 26 2.75 3.78 4.98
C SER A 26 2.67 5.14 4.29
N HIS A 27 1.89 6.06 4.84
CA HIS A 27 1.73 7.39 4.29
C HIS A 27 1.40 8.41 5.37
N ARG A 28 1.59 9.68 5.05
CA ARG A 28 1.04 10.80 5.84
C ARG A 28 -0.37 11.08 5.39
N TRP A 29 -1.28 11.21 6.35
CA TRP A 29 -2.70 11.45 6.07
C TRP A 29 -2.87 12.81 5.41
N GLU A 30 -3.54 12.81 4.26
CA GLU A 30 -3.91 14.03 3.53
C GLU A 30 -5.40 14.34 3.71
N ALA A 31 -5.81 15.56 3.38
CA ALA A 31 -7.18 16.02 3.61
C ALA A 31 -8.24 15.26 2.79
N ASP A 32 -7.86 14.70 1.64
CA ASP A 32 -8.78 14.13 0.64
C ASP A 32 -8.71 12.59 0.53
N GLU A 33 -8.30 11.88 1.58
CA GLU A 33 -8.13 10.43 1.54
C GLU A 33 -9.44 9.65 1.39
N ILE A 34 -9.36 8.57 0.61
CA ILE A 34 -10.51 7.68 0.43
C ILE A 34 -10.81 6.93 1.73
N THR A 35 -12.06 6.95 2.16
CA THR A 35 -12.51 6.17 3.33
C THR A 35 -13.03 4.80 2.91
N TYR A 36 -13.10 3.86 3.86
CA TYR A 36 -13.75 2.55 3.65
C TYR A 36 -15.15 2.70 3.04
N LYS A 37 -15.94 3.67 3.54
CA LYS A 37 -17.31 3.92 3.07
C LYS A 37 -17.34 4.39 1.61
N ASP A 38 -16.39 5.23 1.21
CA ASP A 38 -16.32 5.74 -0.16
C ASP A 38 -15.88 4.63 -1.12
N PHE A 39 -14.97 3.78 -0.67
CA PHE A 39 -14.51 2.60 -1.41
C PHE A 39 -15.66 1.63 -1.70
N ILE A 40 -16.41 1.21 -0.68
CA ILE A 40 -17.53 0.26 -0.82
C ILE A 40 -18.67 0.84 -1.67
N LYS A 41 -18.88 2.16 -1.62
CA LYS A 41 -19.90 2.82 -2.44
C LYS A 41 -19.48 3.05 -3.90
N GLY A 42 -18.29 2.58 -4.30
CA GLY A 42 -17.76 2.79 -5.64
C GLY A 42 -17.49 4.27 -5.96
N ARG A 43 -17.33 5.12 -4.94
CA ARG A 43 -17.09 6.55 -5.12
C ARG A 43 -15.62 6.89 -5.31
N GLY A 44 -14.74 5.88 -5.25
CA GLY A 44 -13.29 6.06 -5.36
C GLY A 44 -12.89 6.82 -6.63
N ALA A 45 -13.41 6.46 -7.80
CA ALA A 45 -13.07 7.13 -9.06
C ALA A 45 -13.40 8.64 -9.10
N ALA A 46 -14.30 9.12 -8.23
CA ALA A 46 -14.66 10.53 -8.13
C ALA A 46 -13.87 11.30 -7.05
N CYS A 47 -13.10 10.60 -6.21
CA CYS A 47 -12.35 11.18 -5.10
C CYS A 47 -10.86 11.28 -5.43
N ARG A 48 -10.27 12.47 -5.23
CA ARG A 48 -8.83 12.70 -5.46
C ARG A 48 -7.93 11.72 -4.70
N GLY A 49 -8.28 11.36 -3.47
CA GLY A 49 -7.51 10.40 -2.67
C GLY A 49 -7.54 8.96 -3.15
N TYR A 50 -8.40 8.58 -4.10
CA TYR A 50 -8.39 7.22 -4.67
C TYR A 50 -7.19 6.99 -5.58
N ARG A 51 -6.65 8.06 -6.18
CA ARG A 51 -5.47 8.00 -7.03
C ARG A 51 -4.29 7.31 -6.33
N LYS A 52 -4.11 7.56 -5.04
CA LYS A 52 -3.08 6.91 -4.20
C LYS A 52 -3.22 5.39 -4.21
N VAL A 53 -4.46 4.88 -4.14
CA VAL A 53 -4.73 3.43 -4.21
C VAL A 53 -4.46 2.89 -5.61
N GLU A 54 -4.80 3.63 -6.66
CA GLU A 54 -4.53 3.21 -8.03
C GLU A 54 -3.03 3.13 -8.32
N GLU A 55 -2.27 4.15 -7.91
CA GLU A 55 -0.81 4.20 -8.02
C GLU A 55 -0.18 3.07 -7.20
N LEU A 56 -0.67 2.82 -5.99
CA LEU A 56 -0.26 1.68 -5.17
C LEU A 56 -0.47 0.33 -5.87
N CYS A 57 -1.66 0.11 -6.44
CA CYS A 57 -1.97 -1.14 -7.16
C CYS A 57 -1.15 -1.30 -8.44
N ALA A 58 -0.88 -0.21 -9.17
CA ALA A 58 0.00 -0.24 -10.33
C ALA A 58 1.44 -0.56 -9.91
N PHE A 59 1.93 0.08 -8.85
CA PHE A 59 3.26 -0.14 -8.32
C PHE A 59 3.48 -1.58 -7.85
N ALA A 60 2.53 -2.13 -7.06
CA ALA A 60 2.57 -3.53 -6.62
C ALA A 60 2.67 -4.53 -7.79
N ARG A 61 1.96 -4.26 -8.90
CA ARG A 61 2.04 -5.08 -10.11
C ARG A 61 3.43 -5.02 -10.76
N LEU A 62 4.03 -3.82 -10.84
CA LEU A 62 5.40 -3.67 -11.34
C LEU A 62 6.41 -4.42 -10.46
N GLN A 63 6.23 -4.41 -9.13
CA GLN A 63 7.09 -5.19 -8.25
C GLN A 63 6.95 -6.70 -8.48
N ASN A 64 5.75 -7.18 -8.80
CA ASN A 64 5.55 -8.57 -9.21
C ASN A 64 6.24 -8.90 -10.53
N GLU A 65 6.60 -7.96 -11.39
CA GLU A 65 7.36 -8.24 -12.62
C GLU A 65 8.86 -8.37 -12.37
N ASN A 66 9.36 -7.86 -11.24
CA ASN A 66 10.78 -7.92 -10.88
C ASN A 66 11.13 -9.29 -10.25
N ASP A 67 11.86 -10.13 -10.99
CA ASP A 67 12.21 -11.48 -10.53
C ASP A 67 13.08 -11.50 -9.26
N ALA A 68 13.98 -10.52 -9.08
CA ALA A 68 14.79 -10.44 -7.87
C ALA A 68 13.92 -10.17 -6.63
N LEU A 69 12.90 -9.30 -6.78
CA LEU A 69 11.97 -9.02 -5.69
C LEU A 69 10.96 -10.15 -5.46
N LYS A 70 10.51 -10.83 -6.52
CA LYS A 70 9.67 -12.04 -6.36
C LYS A 70 10.34 -13.08 -5.46
N GLU A 71 11.63 -13.31 -5.64
CA GLU A 71 12.40 -14.23 -4.79
C GLU A 71 12.44 -13.75 -3.34
N THR A 72 12.71 -12.45 -3.11
CA THR A 72 12.62 -11.84 -1.76
C THR A 72 11.24 -12.01 -1.13
N PHE A 73 10.17 -11.98 -1.93
CA PHE A 73 8.78 -12.16 -1.47
C PHE A 73 8.38 -13.64 -1.31
N GLY A 74 9.33 -14.56 -1.38
CA GLY A 74 9.10 -16.00 -1.22
C GLY A 74 8.54 -16.65 -2.48
N GLY A 75 9.05 -16.26 -3.64
CA GLY A 75 8.89 -16.95 -4.93
C GLY A 75 7.48 -16.88 -5.53
N SER A 76 6.63 -15.94 -5.11
CA SER A 76 5.26 -15.83 -5.61
C SER A 76 4.82 -14.37 -5.66
N ALA A 77 3.94 -14.06 -6.63
CA ALA A 77 3.35 -12.73 -6.76
C ALA A 77 2.49 -12.40 -5.53
N VAL A 78 2.51 -11.13 -5.15
CA VAL A 78 1.68 -10.56 -4.07
C VAL A 78 0.54 -9.80 -4.71
N GLU A 79 -0.70 -10.25 -4.49
CA GLU A 79 -1.87 -9.70 -5.18
C GLU A 79 -2.70 -8.72 -4.33
N TRP A 80 -2.25 -8.49 -3.10
CA TRP A 80 -3.01 -7.79 -2.08
C TRP A 80 -2.24 -6.60 -1.54
N VAL A 81 -2.96 -5.52 -1.28
CA VAL A 81 -2.42 -4.35 -0.58
C VAL A 81 -3.32 -3.93 0.57
N TRP A 82 -2.71 -3.36 1.61
CA TRP A 82 -3.41 -2.80 2.75
C TRP A 82 -3.16 -1.29 2.85
N VAL A 83 -4.23 -0.53 3.10
CA VAL A 83 -4.19 0.92 3.32
C VAL A 83 -5.13 1.26 4.47
N ASP A 84 -4.63 1.85 5.55
CA ASP A 84 -5.38 2.09 6.79
C ASP A 84 -6.66 2.93 6.58
N THR A 85 -6.64 3.86 5.62
CA THR A 85 -7.74 4.79 5.33
C THR A 85 -8.99 4.12 4.78
N CYS A 86 -8.81 3.10 3.94
CA CYS A 86 -9.91 2.40 3.29
C CYS A 86 -10.05 0.93 3.67
N CYS A 87 -9.04 0.30 4.26
CA CYS A 87 -9.12 -1.07 4.78
C CYS A 87 -9.73 -1.14 6.19
N ILE A 88 -9.73 -0.04 6.95
CA ILE A 88 -10.36 0.03 8.28
C ILE A 88 -11.64 0.85 8.20
N ASN A 89 -12.74 0.29 8.69
CA ASN A 89 -13.95 1.05 8.94
C ASN A 89 -13.82 1.87 10.22
N LYS A 90 -13.22 3.06 10.11
CA LYS A 90 -13.00 4.00 11.22
C LYS A 90 -14.29 4.47 11.93
N ARG A 91 -15.49 4.17 11.40
CA ARG A 91 -16.79 4.47 12.05
C ARG A 91 -17.23 3.40 13.05
N SER A 92 -16.69 2.19 12.94
CA SER A 92 -16.90 1.13 13.92
C SER A 92 -15.85 1.29 15.00
N SER A 93 -16.26 1.71 16.21
CA SER A 93 -15.34 1.86 17.33
C SER A 93 -14.67 0.54 17.69
N ALA A 94 -15.42 -0.56 17.65
CA ALA A 94 -14.89 -1.90 17.88
C ALA A 94 -13.79 -2.26 16.87
N GLU A 95 -14.06 -2.05 15.57
CA GLU A 95 -13.07 -2.35 14.51
C GLU A 95 -11.86 -1.43 14.60
N LEU A 96 -12.06 -0.14 14.88
CA LEU A 96 -10.98 0.81 15.04
C LEU A 96 -10.07 0.43 16.23
N SER A 97 -10.65 0.04 17.36
CA SER A 97 -9.88 -0.42 18.53
C SER A 97 -9.12 -1.70 18.23
N GLU A 98 -9.75 -2.68 17.58
CA GLU A 98 -9.08 -3.91 17.13
C GLU A 98 -7.94 -3.59 16.18
N ALA A 99 -8.18 -2.75 15.17
CA ALA A 99 -7.17 -2.34 14.21
C ALA A 99 -5.99 -1.66 14.88
N ILE A 100 -6.19 -0.79 15.87
CA ILE A 100 -5.10 -0.16 16.63
C ILE A 100 -4.26 -1.21 17.36
N ASN A 101 -4.91 -2.20 17.99
CA ASN A 101 -4.22 -3.25 18.73
C ASN A 101 -3.47 -4.23 17.82
N SER A 102 -3.95 -4.41 16.58
CA SER A 102 -3.38 -5.34 15.60
C SER A 102 -2.46 -4.68 14.58
N MET A 103 -2.42 -3.34 14.52
CA MET A 103 -1.72 -2.61 13.45
C MET A 103 -0.23 -3.00 13.40
N PHE A 104 0.44 -3.07 14.56
CA PHE A 104 1.84 -3.47 14.61
C PHE A 104 2.08 -4.86 14.00
N ALA A 105 1.22 -5.82 14.33
CA ALA A 105 1.29 -7.17 13.76
C ALA A 105 1.06 -7.14 12.24
N TRP A 106 0.13 -6.32 11.75
CA TRP A 106 -0.10 -6.18 10.31
C TRP A 106 1.09 -5.55 9.57
N TYR A 107 1.78 -4.58 10.17
CA TYR A 107 3.02 -4.06 9.60
C TYR A 107 4.14 -5.10 9.60
N GLN A 108 4.26 -5.87 10.68
CA GLN A 108 5.28 -6.90 10.81
C GLN A 108 5.08 -8.07 9.85
N GLU A 109 3.83 -8.46 9.60
CA GLU A 109 3.48 -9.59 8.72
C GLU A 109 3.40 -9.22 7.24
N ALA A 110 3.46 -7.93 6.90
CA ALA A 110 3.43 -7.49 5.51
C ALA A 110 4.67 -7.98 4.75
N THR A 111 4.49 -8.31 3.47
CA THR A 111 5.59 -8.75 2.61
C THR A 111 6.59 -7.63 2.32
N ALA A 112 6.10 -6.40 2.16
CA ALA A 112 6.90 -5.20 2.06
C ALA A 112 6.06 -3.99 2.48
N CYS A 113 6.74 -2.94 2.90
CA CYS A 113 6.12 -1.66 3.25
C CYS A 113 6.42 -0.63 2.16
N PHE A 114 5.36 -0.12 1.54
CA PHE A 114 5.47 0.93 0.54
C PHE A 114 5.23 2.29 1.18
N VAL A 115 6.13 3.24 0.95
CA VAL A 115 6.06 4.58 1.55
C VAL A 115 5.60 5.57 0.49
N TYR A 116 4.44 6.21 0.71
CA TYR A 116 3.94 7.25 -0.16
C TYR A 116 4.33 8.64 0.35
N LEU A 117 5.10 9.38 -0.45
CA LEU A 117 5.60 10.72 -0.12
C LEU A 117 5.01 11.76 -1.09
N ALA A 118 3.96 12.46 -0.65
CA ALA A 118 3.22 13.40 -1.48
C ALA A 118 3.96 14.70 -1.81
N ASP A 119 4.90 15.09 -0.95
CA ASP A 119 5.70 16.31 -1.01
C ASP A 119 7.01 16.15 -1.79
N VAL A 120 7.32 14.93 -2.25
CA VAL A 120 8.55 14.64 -3.00
C VAL A 120 8.21 14.47 -4.48
N THR A 121 8.57 15.47 -5.29
CA THR A 121 8.60 15.33 -6.75
C THR A 121 9.89 14.64 -7.17
N ALA A 122 9.78 13.61 -8.01
CA ALA A 122 10.94 12.90 -8.54
C ALA A 122 11.65 13.77 -9.58
N ASP A 123 12.45 14.74 -9.14
CA ASP A 123 13.19 15.61 -10.05
C ASP A 123 14.33 14.89 -10.79
N LYS A 124 14.64 13.63 -10.44
CA LYS A 124 15.48 12.71 -11.23
C LYS A 124 15.04 11.25 -11.00
N PRO A 125 15.00 10.39 -12.04
CA PRO A 125 14.94 8.96 -11.84
C PRO A 125 16.29 8.53 -11.26
N ASP A 126 16.35 8.40 -9.94
CA ASP A 126 17.50 7.81 -9.27
C ASP A 126 17.33 6.28 -9.27
N PRO A 127 18.12 5.53 -10.06
CA PRO A 127 18.04 4.07 -10.11
C PRO A 127 18.46 3.40 -8.79
N THR A 128 18.96 4.16 -7.81
CA THR A 128 19.41 3.69 -6.48
C THR A 128 18.42 3.93 -5.32
N LEU A 129 17.23 4.51 -5.55
CA LEU A 129 16.19 4.67 -4.50
C LEU A 129 15.48 3.34 -4.09
N CYS A 130 16.07 2.23 -4.54
CA CYS A 130 16.18 0.89 -3.99
C CYS A 130 16.96 0.65 -2.70
N THR A 131 16.93 1.42 -1.59
CA THR A 131 17.64 0.90 -0.38
C THR A 131 17.27 1.50 0.98
N GLN A 132 16.86 0.59 1.87
CA GLN A 132 17.14 0.50 3.32
C GLN A 132 16.49 1.52 4.27
N THR A 133 15.55 1.01 5.08
CA THR A 133 15.42 1.45 6.47
C THR A 133 15.47 0.22 7.35
N ILE A 134 16.54 0.12 8.14
CA ILE A 134 16.79 -0.98 9.08
C ILE A 134 15.82 -0.83 10.25
N ALA A 135 14.97 -1.84 10.47
CA ALA A 135 14.21 -1.98 11.72
C ALA A 135 15.14 -2.45 12.84
N SER A 136 14.84 -2.03 14.07
CA SER A 136 15.65 -2.27 15.29
C SER A 136 15.80 -3.74 15.71
N ASP A 137 15.25 -4.68 14.95
CA ASP A 137 15.28 -6.14 15.17
C ASP A 137 16.11 -6.92 14.14
N GLY A 138 16.74 -6.24 13.17
CA GLY A 138 17.73 -6.84 12.28
C GLY A 138 17.18 -7.69 11.13
N ASN A 139 15.87 -7.73 10.92
CA ASN A 139 15.27 -8.29 9.71
C ASN A 139 15.08 -7.19 8.65
N GLU A 140 15.63 -7.39 7.46
CA GLU A 140 15.44 -6.49 6.32
C GLU A 140 13.99 -6.60 5.81
N VAL A 141 13.20 -5.55 5.98
CA VAL A 141 11.95 -5.36 5.24
C VAL A 141 12.23 -4.35 4.14
N PRO A 142 12.10 -4.68 2.85
CA PRO A 142 12.34 -3.71 1.78
C PRO A 142 11.29 -2.59 1.87
N CYS A 143 11.72 -1.38 2.24
CA CYS A 143 10.92 -0.17 2.13
C CYS A 143 10.99 0.32 0.68
N ILE A 144 9.84 0.36 0.00
CA ILE A 144 9.79 0.77 -1.40
C ILE A 144 9.00 2.08 -1.53
N HIS A 145 9.59 3.08 -2.17
CA HIS A 145 9.00 4.41 -2.27
C HIS A 145 8.00 4.49 -3.43
N ILE A 146 6.88 5.16 -3.18
CA ILE A 146 5.88 5.57 -4.18
C ILE A 146 5.82 7.10 -4.14
N SER A 147 6.16 7.74 -5.27
CA SER A 147 5.96 9.18 -5.44
C SER A 147 4.64 9.44 -6.19
N PRO A 148 3.95 10.57 -5.93
CA PRO A 148 2.82 11.00 -6.75
C PRO A 148 3.28 11.09 -8.20
N THR A 149 2.61 10.37 -9.10
CA THR A 149 3.03 10.38 -10.51
C THR A 149 2.84 11.78 -11.08
N THR A 150 3.90 12.44 -11.55
CA THR A 150 3.75 13.56 -12.49
C THR A 150 3.17 12.97 -13.78
N LEU A 151 1.87 13.19 -14.00
CA LEU A 151 1.28 13.02 -15.33
C LEU A 151 2.13 13.86 -16.29
N GLY A 152 2.67 13.21 -17.33
CA GLY A 152 3.66 13.80 -18.20
C GLY A 152 3.24 15.16 -18.78
N SER A 153 4.12 16.13 -18.61
CA SER A 153 4.54 17.04 -19.68
C SER A 153 6.02 16.69 -19.89
N GLY A 154 6.37 15.89 -20.90
CA GLY A 154 6.27 16.34 -22.28
C GLY A 154 7.40 17.33 -22.49
N TRP A 155 8.46 16.88 -23.15
CA TRP A 155 9.53 17.73 -23.67
C TRP A 155 8.90 18.88 -24.47
N ASP A 156 9.21 20.11 -24.09
CA ASP A 156 9.52 21.26 -24.96
C ASP A 156 10.12 22.40 -24.12
#